data_AF-A0A2V6L4T1-F1
#
_entry.id   AF-A0A2V6L4T1-F1
#
_cell.length_a   1.000
_cell.length_b   1.000
_cell.length_c   1.000
_cell.angle_alpha   90.00
_cell.angle_beta   90.00
_cell.angle_gamma   90.00
#
_symmetry.space_group_name_H-M   'P 1'
#
loop_
_entity.id
_entity.type
_entity.pdbx_description
1 polymer ?
#
loop_
_entity_poly.entity_id
_entity_poly.type
_entity_poly.pdbx_seq_one_letter_code
_entity_poly.pdbx_strand_id
1 'polypeptide(L)'
;MNWTKRDWFFCLILAVVTMLAYQPAWHGGLLWDDDNCTTPLELRSVDGLRRIWFQPRATAQYYPLLFSSYWLQQRLWGDSPSGYHLVNLLLHIGCVVLVLKILRFLRIPGAELAAIIFALHPVNV
;
A
#
# COMPACT_ATOMS: atom_id res chain seq x y z
N MET A 1 20.38 7.93 -13.78
CA MET A 1 20.46 6.46 -13.98
C MET A 1 19.39 6.09 -14.99
N ASN A 2 19.77 5.79 -16.22
CA ASN A 2 18.82 5.45 -17.29
C ASN A 2 18.51 3.95 -17.20
N TRP A 3 17.22 3.61 -17.17
CA TRP A 3 16.77 2.24 -17.08
C TRP A 3 16.83 1.56 -18.44
N THR A 4 17.40 0.36 -18.47
CA THR A 4 17.47 -0.46 -19.68
C THR A 4 16.21 -1.32 -19.82
N LYS A 5 16.00 -1.93 -20.99
CA LYS A 5 14.93 -2.93 -21.19
C LYS A 5 15.02 -4.08 -20.17
N ARG A 6 16.23 -4.49 -19.80
CA ARG A 6 16.47 -5.54 -18.79
C ARG A 6 15.98 -5.12 -17.41
N ASP A 7 16.15 -3.85 -17.04
CA ASP A 7 15.71 -3.35 -15.74
C ASP A 7 14.18 -3.31 -15.62
N TRP A 8 13.52 -2.86 -16.68
CA TRP A 8 12.06 -2.89 -16.76
C TRP A 8 11.51 -4.32 -16.74
N PHE A 9 12.14 -5.24 -17.46
CA PHE A 9 11.76 -6.65 -17.43
C PHE A 9 11.94 -7.25 -16.03
N PHE A 10 13.03 -6.93 -15.33
CA PHE A 10 13.23 -7.38 -13.95
C PHE A 10 12.17 -6.81 -12.99
N CYS A 11 11.79 -5.54 -13.14
CA CYS A 11 10.73 -4.95 -12.31
C CYS A 11 9.36 -5.53 -12.61
N LEU A 12 9.09 -5.91 -13.87
CA LEU A 12 7.89 -6.65 -14.23
C LEU A 12 7.87 -8.02 -13.54
N ILE A 13 8.98 -8.76 -13.54
CA ILE A 13 9.09 -10.03 -12.81
C ILE A 13 8.84 -9.82 -11.33
N LEU A 14 9.48 -8.82 -10.71
CA LEU A 14 9.26 -8.50 -9.29
C LEU A 14 7.79 -8.21 -9.01
N ALA A 15 7.13 -7.41 -9.83
CA ALA A 15 5.72 -7.10 -9.68
C ALA A 15 4.86 -8.36 -9.74
N VAL A 16 5.05 -9.20 -10.76
CA VAL A 16 4.29 -10.46 -10.94
C VAL A 16 4.51 -11.41 -9.76
N VAL A 17 5.77 -11.63 -9.37
CA VAL A 17 6.13 -12.51 -8.25
C VAL A 17 5.54 -12.01 -6.93
N THR A 18 5.56 -10.70 -6.70
CA THR A 18 4.91 -10.07 -5.53
C THR A 18 3.39 -10.31 -5.57
N MET A 19 2.74 -10.07 -6.70
CA MET A 19 1.30 -10.31 -6.84
C MET A 19 0.91 -11.77 -6.57
N LEU A 20 1.72 -12.73 -7.03
CA LEU A 20 1.50 -14.14 -6.77
C LEU A 20 1.69 -14.50 -5.29
N ALA A 21 2.71 -13.95 -4.64
CA ALA A 21 2.99 -14.20 -3.22
C ALA A 21 1.86 -13.68 -2.31
N TYR A 22 1.27 -12.53 -2.65
CA TYR A 22 0.18 -11.91 -1.88
C TYR A 22 -1.22 -12.26 -2.36
N GLN A 23 -1.36 -13.17 -3.33
CA GLN A 23 -2.66 -13.64 -3.81
C GLN A 23 -3.61 -14.15 -2.69
N PRO A 24 -3.13 -14.79 -1.60
CA PRO A 24 -4.00 -15.19 -0.49
C PRO A 24 -4.72 -14.02 0.18
N ALA A 25 -4.15 -12.80 0.17
CA ALA A 25 -4.75 -11.62 0.79
C ALA A 25 -6.12 -11.26 0.21
N TRP A 26 -6.44 -11.73 -1.01
CA TRP A 26 -7.72 -11.42 -1.67
C TRP A 26 -8.91 -12.06 -0.95
N HIS A 27 -8.65 -13.09 -0.14
CA HIS A 27 -9.64 -13.76 0.68
C HIS A 27 -9.60 -13.30 2.14
N GLY A 28 -8.72 -12.35 2.48
CA GLY A 28 -8.61 -11.78 3.82
C GLY A 28 -9.72 -10.76 4.11
N GLY A 29 -10.34 -10.89 5.28
CA GLY A 29 -11.25 -9.88 5.83
C GLY A 29 -10.51 -8.82 6.66
N LEU A 30 -11.28 -7.88 7.21
CA LEU A 30 -10.79 -6.96 8.24
C LEU A 30 -10.51 -7.76 9.52
N LEU A 31 -9.32 -7.59 10.10
CA LEU A 31 -8.89 -8.30 11.31
C LEU A 31 -8.58 -7.31 12.44
N TRP A 32 -8.85 -7.73 13.68
CA TRP A 32 -8.56 -6.99 14.91
C TRP A 32 -9.13 -5.55 14.93
N ASP A 33 -8.33 -4.54 14.61
CA ASP A 33 -8.68 -3.13 14.63
C ASP A 33 -8.77 -2.50 13.24
N ASP A 34 -8.69 -3.30 12.17
CA ASP A 34 -8.89 -2.85 10.79
C ASP A 34 -10.26 -2.17 10.58
N ASP A 35 -11.26 -2.52 11.38
CA ASP A 35 -12.56 -1.84 11.36
C ASP A 35 -12.44 -0.35 11.69
N ASN A 36 -11.46 0.05 12.51
CA ASN A 36 -11.15 1.46 12.81
C ASN A 36 -10.48 2.18 11.64
N CYS A 37 -9.93 1.43 10.67
CA CYS A 37 -9.38 1.95 9.43
C CYS A 37 -10.46 2.17 8.37
N THR A 38 -11.69 1.67 8.57
CA THR A 38 -12.82 2.03 7.72
C THR A 38 -13.33 3.42 8.08
N THR A 39 -13.77 4.20 7.08
CA THR A 39 -14.26 5.56 7.34
C THR A 39 -15.62 5.50 8.05
N PRO A 40 -15.73 5.97 9.31
CA PRO A 40 -17.00 6.00 10.03
C PRO A 40 -18.06 6.73 9.21
N LEU A 41 -19.33 6.31 9.33
CA LEU A 41 -20.44 6.91 8.57
C LEU A 41 -20.45 8.44 8.63
N GLU A 42 -20.16 8.99 9.82
CA GLU A 42 -20.10 10.43 10.09
C GLU A 42 -19.02 11.17 9.29
N LEU A 43 -17.95 10.47 8.88
CA LEU A 43 -16.82 11.03 8.16
C LEU A 43 -16.87 10.81 6.65
N ARG A 44 -17.84 10.06 6.10
CA ARG A 44 -17.94 9.78 4.65
C ARG A 44 -18.30 11.01 3.79
N SER A 45 -18.84 12.05 4.43
CA SER A 45 -19.17 13.31 3.77
C SER A 45 -17.92 14.15 3.45
N VAL A 46 -18.07 15.18 2.62
CA VAL A 46 -16.98 16.15 2.34
C VAL A 46 -16.63 16.95 3.60
N ASP A 47 -17.60 17.25 4.46
CA ASP A 47 -17.34 17.84 5.78
C ASP A 47 -16.56 16.87 6.67
N GLY A 48 -16.83 15.57 6.56
CA GLY A 48 -16.05 14.52 7.21
C GLY A 48 -14.56 14.57 6.86
N LEU A 49 -14.21 14.83 5.60
CA LEU A 49 -12.83 15.04 5.18
C LEU A 49 -12.20 16.27 5.87
N ARG A 50 -12.94 17.38 6.00
CA ARG A 50 -12.46 18.53 6.78
C ARG A 50 -12.21 18.16 8.25
N ARG A 51 -13.10 17.38 8.85
CA ARG A 51 -12.95 16.91 10.25
C ARG A 51 -11.72 16.02 10.43
N ILE A 52 -11.45 15.11 9.49
CA ILE A 52 -10.24 14.28 9.48
C ILE A 52 -8.96 15.13 9.62
N TRP A 53 -8.90 16.28 8.93
CA TRP A 53 -7.72 17.15 8.97
C TRP A 53 -7.65 18.07 10.18
N PHE A 54 -8.77 18.63 10.62
CA PHE A 54 -8.78 19.74 11.58
C PHE A 54 -9.32 19.40 12.97
N GLN A 55 -9.86 18.20 13.17
CA GLN A 55 -10.35 17.72 14.46
C GLN A 55 -9.55 16.49 14.88
N PRO A 56 -8.48 16.63 15.70
CA PRO A 56 -7.57 15.54 16.03
C PRO A 56 -8.20 14.29 16.67
N ARG A 57 -9.43 14.39 17.17
CA ARG A 57 -10.18 13.30 17.81
C ARG A 57 -11.32 12.75 16.92
N ALA A 58 -11.38 13.16 15.66
CA ALA A 58 -12.39 12.66 14.72
C ALA A 58 -12.16 11.18 14.34
N THR A 59 -10.91 10.73 14.38
CA THR A 59 -10.49 9.35 14.06
C THR A 59 -9.81 8.70 15.25
N ALA A 60 -9.67 7.38 15.26
CA ALA A 60 -9.05 6.63 16.36
C ALA A 60 -7.60 7.10 16.64
N GLN A 61 -6.85 7.43 15.59
CA GLN A 61 -5.54 8.06 15.64
C GLN A 61 -5.48 9.23 14.64
N TYR A 62 -4.75 10.30 14.97
CA TYR A 62 -4.67 11.48 14.11
C TYR A 62 -3.70 11.28 12.94
N TYR A 63 -4.17 10.59 11.89
CA TYR A 63 -3.43 10.35 10.64
C TYR A 63 -4.21 10.90 9.44
N PRO A 64 -4.25 12.22 9.25
CA PRO A 64 -5.16 12.86 8.31
C PRO A 64 -4.96 12.40 6.86
N LEU A 65 -3.71 12.14 6.45
CA LEU A 65 -3.41 11.63 5.10
C LEU A 65 -3.89 10.19 4.92
N LEU A 66 -3.67 9.32 5.90
CA LEU A 66 -4.11 7.92 5.88
C LEU A 66 -5.64 7.84 5.81
N PHE A 67 -6.32 8.56 6.70
CA PHE A 67 -7.78 8.59 6.73
C PHE A 67 -8.39 9.29 5.50
N SER A 68 -7.67 10.21 4.85
CA SER A 68 -8.09 10.73 3.54
C SER A 68 -8.02 9.67 2.45
N SER A 69 -7.02 8.78 2.49
CA SER A 69 -6.93 7.63 1.59
C SER A 69 -8.08 6.65 1.82
N TYR A 70 -8.38 6.33 3.08
CA TYR A 70 -9.52 5.47 3.42
C TYR A 70 -10.86 6.10 3.03
N TRP A 71 -11.02 7.42 3.20
CA TRP A 71 -12.21 8.14 2.76
C TRP A 71 -12.43 8.01 1.23
N LEU A 72 -11.35 8.11 0.45
CA LEU A 72 -11.43 7.95 -1.01
C LEU A 72 -11.74 6.50 -1.39
N GLN A 73 -11.08 5.53 -0.74
CA GLN A 73 -11.30 4.11 -0.99
C GLN A 73 -12.73 3.69 -0.63
N GLN A 74 -13.28 4.19 0.48
CA GLN A 74 -14.68 3.98 0.85
C GLN A 74 -15.67 4.44 -0.23
N ARG A 75 -15.36 5.53 -0.95
CA ARG A 75 -16.21 6.04 -2.03
C ARG A 75 -16.12 5.21 -3.31
N LEU A 76 -14.97 4.62 -3.59
CA LEU A 76 -14.71 3.86 -4.81
C LEU A 76 -15.12 2.38 -4.66
N TRP A 77 -14.95 1.81 -3.46
CA TRP A 77 -15.05 0.37 -3.20
C TRP A 77 -16.12 0.01 -2.15
N GLY A 78 -16.75 1.01 -1.53
CA GLY A 78 -17.70 0.78 -0.44
C GLY A 78 -17.03 0.11 0.75
N ASP A 79 -17.77 -0.82 1.38
CA ASP A 79 -17.29 -1.59 2.53
C ASP A 79 -16.48 -2.84 2.09
N SER A 80 -16.10 -2.96 0.80
CA SER A 80 -15.33 -4.11 0.31
C SER A 80 -13.84 -3.98 0.69
N PRO A 81 -13.25 -4.95 1.41
CA PRO A 81 -11.81 -4.97 1.72
C PRO A 81 -10.92 -5.11 0.46
N SER A 82 -11.47 -5.65 -0.62
CA SER A 82 -10.73 -5.94 -1.86
C SER A 82 -10.03 -4.72 -2.46
N GLY A 83 -10.63 -3.54 -2.34
CA GLY A 83 -10.03 -2.29 -2.80
C GLY A 83 -8.80 -1.89 -2.02
N TYR A 84 -8.88 -2.04 -0.71
CA TYR A 84 -7.77 -1.75 0.20
C TYR A 84 -6.60 -2.68 -0.05
N HIS A 85 -6.87 -3.97 -0.23
CA HIS A 85 -5.87 -4.97 -0.61
C HIS A 85 -5.18 -4.65 -1.93
N LEU A 86 -5.94 -4.24 -2.96
CA LEU A 86 -5.35 -3.84 -4.24
C LEU A 86 -4.45 -2.62 -4.10
N VAL A 87 -4.93 -1.56 -3.42
CA VAL A 87 -4.16 -0.33 -3.23
C VAL A 87 -2.88 -0.61 -2.45
N ASN A 88 -2.95 -1.37 -1.37
CA ASN A 88 -1.77 -1.75 -0.58
C ASN A 88 -0.77 -2.56 -1.40
N LEU A 89 -1.22 -3.54 -2.19
CA LEU A 89 -0.34 -4.33 -3.04
C LEU A 89 0.35 -3.47 -4.11
N LEU A 90 -0.36 -2.55 -4.74
CA LEU A 90 0.21 -1.62 -5.72
C LEU A 90 1.23 -0.67 -5.09
N LEU A 91 0.93 -0.15 -3.90
CA LEU A 91 1.86 0.67 -3.13
C LEU A 91 3.12 -0.13 -2.76
N HIS A 92 2.98 -1.38 -2.32
CA HIS A 92 4.11 -2.25 -2.00
C HIS A 92 4.98 -2.53 -3.23
N ILE A 93 4.39 -2.87 -4.37
CA ILE A 93 5.14 -3.05 -5.62
C ILE A 93 5.90 -1.76 -5.99
N GLY A 94 5.27 -0.59 -5.80
CA GLY A 94 5.93 0.70 -5.94
C GLY A 94 7.13 0.85 -5.01
N CYS A 95 6.97 0.52 -3.72
CA CYS A 95 8.04 0.53 -2.73
C CYS A 95 9.18 -0.45 -3.08
N VAL A 96 8.88 -1.67 -3.53
CA VAL A 96 9.87 -2.66 -4.00
C VAL A 96 10.73 -2.08 -5.12
N VAL A 97 10.10 -1.46 -6.13
CA VAL A 97 10.80 -0.82 -7.26
C VAL A 97 11.65 0.36 -6.78
N LEU A 98 11.16 1.15 -5.83
CA LEU A 98 11.91 2.26 -5.23
C LEU A 98 13.11 1.77 -4.43
N VAL A 99 12.95 0.72 -3.61
CA VAL A 99 14.05 0.08 -2.86
C VAL A 99 15.12 -0.40 -3.82
N LEU A 100 14.76 -1.13 -4.88
CA LEU A 100 15.71 -1.54 -5.90
C LEU A 100 16.46 -0.35 -6.52
N LYS A 101 15.72 0.72 -6.86
CA LYS A 101 16.30 1.93 -7.45
C LYS A 101 17.29 2.61 -6.50
N ILE A 102 16.94 2.73 -5.22
CA ILE A 102 17.78 3.33 -4.18
C ILE A 102 19.03 2.48 -3.96
N LEU A 103 18.90 1.16 -3.81
CA LEU A 103 20.03 0.25 -3.59
C LEU A 103 21.01 0.26 -4.77
N ARG A 104 20.50 0.27 -6.00
CA ARG A 104 21.33 0.41 -7.20
C ARG A 104 22.00 1.79 -7.28
N PHE A 105 21.29 2.85 -6.91
CA PHE A 105 21.84 4.21 -6.88
C PHE A 105 22.99 4.32 -5.88
N LEU A 106 22.85 3.69 -4.71
CA LEU A 106 23.87 3.61 -3.67
C LEU A 106 24.97 2.56 -3.96
N ARG A 107 24.85 1.81 -5.08
CA ARG A 107 25.78 0.75 -5.49
C ARG A 107 25.96 -0.35 -4.43
N ILE A 108 24.90 -0.69 -3.71
CA ILE A 108 24.91 -1.77 -2.72
C ILE A 108 25.07 -3.12 -3.43
N PRO A 109 26.05 -3.96 -3.06
CA PRO A 109 26.18 -5.30 -3.62
C PRO A 109 24.96 -6.13 -3.24
N GLY A 110 24.38 -6.84 -4.22
CA GLY A 110 23.19 -7.67 -3.99
C GLY A 110 21.87 -6.90 -3.91
N ALA A 111 21.79 -5.69 -4.49
CA ALA A 111 20.58 -4.87 -4.55
C ALA A 111 19.34 -5.64 -5.04
N GLU A 112 19.50 -6.50 -6.05
CA GLU A 112 18.44 -7.36 -6.58
C GLU A 112 17.93 -8.36 -5.54
N LEU A 113 18.85 -9.04 -4.86
CA LEU A 113 18.49 -10.04 -3.84
C LEU A 113 17.78 -9.36 -2.66
N ALA A 114 18.28 -8.22 -2.20
CA ALA A 114 17.64 -7.45 -1.13
C ALA A 114 16.23 -6.97 -1.53
N ALA A 115 16.04 -6.53 -2.78
CA ALA A 115 14.72 -6.14 -3.29
C ALA A 115 13.76 -7.34 -3.38
N ILE A 116 14.24 -8.52 -3.79
CA ILE A 116 13.44 -9.76 -3.81
C ILE A 116 13.02 -10.15 -2.39
N ILE A 117 13.96 -10.12 -1.43
CA ILE A 117 13.68 -10.43 -0.02
C ILE A 117 12.62 -9.45 0.50
N PHE A 118 12.80 -8.15 0.28
CA PHE A 118 11.84 -7.13 0.68
C PHE A 118 10.45 -7.35 0.04
N ALA A 119 10.42 -7.71 -1.24
CA ALA A 119 9.18 -7.96 -1.97
C ALA A 119 8.40 -9.16 -1.42
N LEU A 120 9.08 -10.21 -0.97
CA LEU A 120 8.48 -11.48 -0.55
C LEU A 120 8.36 -11.65 0.97
N HIS A 121 8.86 -10.70 1.75
CA HIS A 121 8.89 -10.84 3.21
C HIS A 121 7.47 -10.73 3.80
N PRO A 122 6.98 -11.74 4.54
CA PRO A 122 5.58 -11.83 4.97
C PRO A 122 5.16 -10.79 6.02
N VAL A 123 6.11 -10.03 6.58
CA VAL A 123 5.80 -8.88 7.46
C VAL A 123 5.30 -7.66 6.69
N ASN A 124 5.55 -7.63 5.38
CA ASN A 124 5.12 -6.56 4.51
C ASN A 124 3.75 -6.92 3.93
N VAL A 125 2.88 -5.92 3.77
CA VAL A 125 1.49 -6.00 3.25
C VAL A 125 0.52 -6.82 4.08
#